data_AF-A0A836S3U3-F1
#
_entry.id   AF-A0A836S3U3-F1
#
_cell.length_a   1.000
_cell.length_b   1.000
_cell.length_c   1.000
_cell.angle_alpha   90.00
_cell.angle_beta   90.00
_cell.angle_gamma   90.00
#
_symmetry.space_group_name_H-M   'P 1'
#
loop_
_entity.id
_entity.type
_entity.pdbx_description
1 polymer ?
#
loop_
_entity_poly.entity_id
_entity_poly.type
_entity_poly.pdbx_seq_one_letter_code
_entity_poly.pdbx_strand_id
1 'polypeptide(L)'
;MKQGISLLAVGHATSLFLAISFALCVGFDLLFPAHAMYGAWQALVPGFEWISWKSFFLGLVETWAYGWYFALIWVPVYNLVSRKSRASY
;
A
#
# COMPACT_ATOMS: atom_id res chain seq x y z
N MET A 1 26.86 1.30 12.04
CA MET A 1 25.95 1.59 10.91
C MET A 1 24.67 0.78 11.10
N LYS A 2 23.47 1.38 10.98
CA LYS A 2 22.22 0.60 11.01
C LYS A 2 22.14 -0.19 9.69
N GLN A 3 22.44 -1.48 9.74
CA GLN A 3 22.76 -2.30 8.55
C GLN A 3 21.52 -2.85 7.78
N GLY A 4 20.36 -2.21 7.94
CA GLY A 4 19.11 -2.61 7.31
C GLY A 4 18.29 -1.40 6.86
N ILE A 5 17.30 -1.66 6.02
CA ILE A 5 16.36 -0.61 5.60
C ILE A 5 15.47 -0.21 6.79
N SER A 6 15.09 1.07 6.86
CA SER A 6 14.28 1.62 7.94
C SER A 6 12.82 1.20 7.78
N LEU A 7 12.28 0.49 8.78
CA LEU A 7 10.87 0.11 8.82
C LEU A 7 9.95 1.34 8.74
N LEU A 8 10.28 2.41 9.47
CA LEU A 8 9.45 3.62 9.47
C LEU A 8 9.46 4.31 8.10
N ALA A 9 10.63 4.39 7.45
CA ALA A 9 10.73 5.01 6.13
C ALA A 9 9.95 4.21 5.09
N VAL A 10 10.12 2.89 5.08
CA VAL A 10 9.39 2.00 4.16
C VAL A 10 7.90 2.08 4.45
N GLY A 11 7.47 1.96 5.72
CA GLY A 11 6.07 2.00 6.11
C GLY A 11 5.36 3.28 5.70
N HIS A 12 5.94 4.45 5.96
CA HIS A 12 5.33 5.70 5.49
C HIS A 12 5.32 5.82 3.97
N ALA A 13 6.42 5.46 3.29
CA ALA A 13 6.51 5.56 1.84
C ALA A 13 5.51 4.65 1.13
N THR A 14 5.43 3.37 1.52
CA THR A 14 4.52 2.40 0.90
C THR A 14 3.05 2.73 1.19
N SER A 15 2.74 3.15 2.42
CA SER A 15 1.37 3.53 2.80
C SER A 15 0.88 4.77 2.05
N LEU A 16 1.73 5.81 1.93
CA LEU A 16 1.40 6.99 1.16
C LEU A 16 1.29 6.68 -0.34
N PHE A 17 2.21 5.87 -0.88
CA PHE A 17 2.14 5.45 -2.27
C PHE A 17 0.83 4.73 -2.60
N LEU A 18 0.40 3.77 -1.77
CA LEU A 18 -0.87 3.05 -1.99
C LEU A 18 -2.08 3.97 -1.84
N ALA A 19 -2.13 4.81 -0.81
CA ALA A 19 -3.23 5.75 -0.61
C ALA A 19 -3.35 6.77 -1.77
N ILE A 20 -2.23 7.30 -2.25
CA ILE A 20 -2.18 8.19 -3.42
C ILE A 20 -2.62 7.44 -4.68
N SER A 21 -2.12 6.22 -4.90
CA SER A 21 -2.49 5.41 -6.07
C SER A 21 -3.98 5.09 -6.09
N PHE A 22 -4.57 4.76 -4.93
CA PHE A 22 -6.01 4.59 -4.76
C PHE A 22 -6.78 5.86 -5.15
N ALA A 23 -6.40 7.02 -4.62
CA ALA A 23 -7.07 8.29 -4.91
C ALA A 23 -6.98 8.66 -6.40
N LEU A 24 -5.80 8.49 -7.01
CA LEU A 24 -5.59 8.71 -8.44
C LEU A 24 -6.43 7.76 -9.29
N CYS A 25 -6.56 6.50 -8.88
CA CYS A 25 -7.38 5.50 -9.57
C CYS A 25 -8.87 5.86 -9.51
N VAL A 26 -9.39 6.24 -8.34
CA VAL A 26 -10.77 6.72 -8.20
C VAL A 26 -11.00 7.95 -9.10
N GLY A 27 -10.05 8.89 -9.13
CA GLY A 27 -10.12 10.06 -10.01
C GLY A 27 -10.12 9.68 -11.50
N PHE A 28 -9.29 8.73 -11.90
CA PHE A 28 -9.23 8.22 -13.27
C PHE A 28 -10.57 7.58 -13.68
N ASP A 29 -11.14 6.72 -12.84
CA ASP A 29 -12.41 6.04 -13.12
C ASP A 29 -13.60 7.01 -13.23
N LEU A 30 -13.56 8.12 -12.50
CA LEU A 30 -14.55 9.19 -12.64
C LEU A 30 -14.41 9.96 -13.97
N LEU A 31 -13.17 10.16 -14.43
CA LEU A 31 -12.89 10.85 -15.71
C LEU A 31 -13.14 9.94 -16.92
N PHE A 32 -12.88 8.64 -16.79
CA PHE A 32 -12.95 7.65 -17.87
C PHE A 32 -13.78 6.42 -17.47
N PRO A 33 -15.11 6.53 -17.30
CA PRO A 33 -15.95 5.44 -16.79
C PRO A 33 -15.93 4.17 -17.64
N ALA A 34 -15.68 4.28 -18.95
CA ALA A 34 -15.57 3.13 -19.86
C ALA A 34 -14.33 2.25 -19.59
N HIS A 35 -13.37 2.73 -18.81
CA HIS A 35 -12.14 2.04 -18.44
C HIS A 35 -12.02 1.86 -16.92
N ALA A 36 -13.15 1.94 -16.21
CA ALA A 36 -13.18 1.89 -14.77
C ALA A 36 -12.57 0.59 -14.22
N MET A 37 -11.73 0.72 -13.21
CA MET A 37 -10.93 -0.36 -12.61
C MET A 37 -11.14 -0.49 -11.10
N TYR A 38 -12.08 0.25 -10.52
CA TYR A 38 -12.41 0.22 -9.10
C TYR A 38 -12.80 -1.14 -8.56
N GLY A 39 -13.29 -2.04 -9.41
CA GLY A 39 -13.57 -3.44 -9.03
C GLY A 39 -12.34 -4.16 -8.47
N ALA A 40 -11.13 -3.82 -8.93
CA ALA A 40 -9.89 -4.34 -8.36
C ALA A 40 -9.70 -3.89 -6.92
N TRP A 41 -10.04 -2.62 -6.62
CA TRP A 41 -10.01 -2.12 -5.25
C TRP A 41 -11.08 -2.75 -4.39
N GLN A 42 -12.31 -2.96 -4.88
CA GLN A 42 -13.36 -3.63 -4.10
C GLN A 42 -12.95 -5.06 -3.70
N ALA A 43 -12.25 -5.78 -4.59
CA ALA A 43 -11.74 -7.12 -4.29
C ALA A 43 -10.62 -7.13 -3.23
N LEU A 44 -9.85 -6.04 -3.12
CA LEU A 44 -8.72 -5.92 -2.20
C LEU A 44 -9.11 -5.22 -0.89
N VAL A 45 -10.09 -4.34 -0.92
CA VAL A 45 -10.37 -3.34 0.12
C VAL A 45 -11.82 -3.52 0.56
N PRO A 46 -12.08 -4.28 1.63
CA PRO A 46 -13.43 -4.73 1.97
C PRO A 46 -14.38 -3.59 2.37
N GLY A 47 -13.87 -2.47 2.86
CA GLY A 47 -14.68 -1.27 3.14
C GLY A 47 -14.99 -0.41 1.91
N PHE A 48 -14.41 -0.74 0.76
CA PHE A 48 -14.59 0.02 -0.47
C PHE A 48 -15.69 -0.60 -1.35
N GLU A 49 -16.81 0.11 -1.47
CA GLU A 49 -18.05 -0.31 -2.14
C GLU A 49 -18.41 0.61 -3.32
N TRP A 50 -17.48 1.47 -3.74
CA TRP A 50 -17.69 2.54 -4.72
C TRP A 50 -18.39 3.80 -4.19
N ILE A 51 -18.78 4.71 -5.08
CA ILE A 51 -18.61 6.14 -4.82
C ILE A 51 -19.56 6.71 -3.75
N SER A 52 -19.00 6.93 -2.57
CA SER A 52 -19.56 7.75 -1.49
C SER A 52 -18.41 8.31 -0.66
N TRP A 53 -18.62 9.45 0.02
CA TRP A 53 -17.59 10.02 0.89
C TRP A 53 -17.09 9.02 1.92
N LYS A 54 -18.01 8.29 2.56
CA LYS A 54 -17.69 7.25 3.55
C LYS A 54 -16.79 6.17 2.95
N SER A 55 -17.18 5.61 1.80
CA SER A 55 -16.43 4.51 1.20
C SER A 55 -15.06 4.96 0.67
N PHE A 56 -14.96 6.16 0.09
CA PHE A 56 -13.69 6.73 -0.35
C PHE A 56 -12.69 6.90 0.80
N PHE A 57 -13.10 7.51 1.91
CA PHE A 57 -12.20 7.69 3.06
C PHE A 57 -11.87 6.36 3.74
N LEU A 58 -12.79 5.39 3.75
CA LEU A 58 -12.51 4.06 4.26
C LEU A 58 -11.44 3.37 3.40
N GLY A 59 -11.57 3.42 2.07
CA GLY A 59 -10.58 2.91 1.15
C GLY A 59 -9.19 3.57 1.29
N LEU A 60 -9.13 4.87 1.55
CA LEU A 60 -7.87 5.57 1.87
C LEU A 60 -7.20 5.02 3.13
N VAL A 61 -7.98 4.83 4.20
CA VAL A 61 -7.45 4.30 5.47
C VAL A 61 -6.99 2.85 5.31
N GLU A 62 -7.78 2.02 4.63
CA GLU A 62 -7.46 0.60 4.42
C GLU A 62 -6.23 0.41 3.51
N THR A 63 -6.12 1.15 2.41
CA THR A 63 -4.94 1.10 1.52
C THR A 63 -3.69 1.64 2.19
N TRP A 64 -3.80 2.69 3.00
CA TRP A 64 -2.72 3.15 3.87
C TRP A 64 -2.32 2.06 4.88
N ALA A 65 -3.27 1.42 5.54
CA ALA A 65 -3.01 0.35 6.50
C ALA A 65 -2.33 -0.86 5.84
N TYR A 66 -2.71 -1.18 4.60
CA TYR A 66 -2.08 -2.24 3.82
C TYR A 66 -0.61 -1.94 3.48
N GLY A 67 -0.26 -0.67 3.28
CA GLY A 67 1.15 -0.28 3.12
C GLY A 67 1.99 -0.56 4.37
N TRP A 68 1.42 -0.32 5.55
CA TRP A 68 2.04 -0.68 6.82
C TRP A 68 2.08 -2.18 7.05
N TYR A 69 1.01 -2.90 6.74
CA TYR A 69 0.99 -4.37 6.76
C TYR A 69 2.13 -4.95 5.93
N PHE A 70 2.31 -4.47 4.70
CA PHE A 70 3.43 -4.86 3.85
C PHE A 70 4.77 -4.56 4.52
N ALA A 71 4.98 -3.33 5.01
CA ALA A 71 6.25 -2.93 5.62
C ALA A 71 6.59 -3.74 6.87
N LEU A 72 5.62 -3.99 7.74
CA LEU A 72 5.77 -4.76 8.99
C LEU A 72 6.21 -6.20 8.73
N ILE A 73 5.81 -6.80 7.61
CA ILE A 73 6.20 -8.17 7.25
C ILE A 73 7.49 -8.15 6.43
N TRP A 74 7.54 -7.35 5.37
CA TRP A 74 8.59 -7.41 4.36
C TRP A 74 9.93 -6.86 4.87
N VAL A 75 9.93 -5.78 5.65
CA VAL A 75 11.19 -5.16 6.13
C VAL A 75 11.97 -6.09 7.07
N PRO A 76 11.37 -6.73 8.09
CA PRO A 76 12.07 -7.72 8.90
C PRO A 76 12.61 -8.88 8.08
N VAL A 77 11.81 -9.43 7.15
CA VAL A 77 12.23 -10.53 6.27
C VAL A 77 13.43 -10.12 5.42
N TYR A 78 13.38 -8.95 4.77
CA TYR A 78 14.48 -8.41 3.98
C TYR A 78 15.76 -8.23 4.81
N ASN A 79 15.63 -7.65 6.00
CA ASN A 79 16.76 -7.44 6.90
C ASN A 79 17.34 -8.78 7.41
N LEU A 80 16.53 -9.82 7.61
CA LEU A 80 17.01 -11.15 7.98
C LEU A 80 17.78 -11.84 6.84
N VAL A 81 17.22 -11.86 5.63
CA VAL A 81 17.84 -12.49 4.46
C VAL A 81 19.14 -11.77 4.07
N SER A 82 19.12 -10.44 4.05
CA SER A 82 20.28 -9.62 3.68
C SER A 82 21.43 -9.68 4.69
N ARG A 83 21.16 -10.02 5.96
CA ARG A 83 22.22 -10.30 6.96
C ARG A 83 22.91 -11.63 6.67
N LYS A 84 22.16 -12.69 6.32
CA LYS A 84 22.74 -14.02 5.99
C LYS A 84 23.64 -13.96 4.75
N SER A 85 23.20 -13.29 3.69
CA SER A 85 24.00 -13.15 2.45
C SER A 85 25.38 -12.52 2.67
N ARG A 86 25.51 -11.65 3.68
CA ARG A 86 26.76 -10.97 4.03
C ARG A 86 27.66 -11.75 4.98
N ALA A 87 27.14 -12.75 5.68
CA ALA A 87 27.94 -13.63 6.54
C ALA A 87 28.59 -14.78 5.75
N SER A 88 28.21 -14.95 4.49
CA SER A 88 28.74 -15.97 3.57
C SER A 88 29.82 -15.45 2.62
N TYR A 89 30.17 -14.17 2.72
CA TYR A 89 31.31 -13.51 2.06
C TYR A 89 32.27 -13.01 3.13
#